data_AF-I5BR62-F1
#
_entry.id   AF-I5BR62-F1
#
_cell.length_a   1.000
_cell.length_b   1.000
_cell.length_c   1.000
_cell.angle_alpha   90.00
_cell.angle_beta   90.00
_cell.angle_gamma   90.00
#
_symmetry.space_group_name_H-M   'P 1'
#
loop_
_entity.id
_entity.type
_entity.pdbx_description
1 polymer ?
#
loop_
_entity_poly.entity_id
_entity_poly.type
_entity_poly.pdbx_seq_one_letter_code
_entity_poly.pdbx_strand_id
1 'polypeptide(L)'
;MLTRLGPMLAIGLLTAPVAFGLAGTVLPAFGYLPALGGMEFGLAPFAMLFAEPAILMSALMSLVTGLVTAAISLTAVMLFTAAWGGTRLFARIQHLISPLLSLPHAASAFALAFLIAPSGMFARLISPELTGWERPPDLLIVHDPLGLSMMSGLIVKEIPFLLLVTLAALPQVKPARTRALIASMGYGRISGFVFGLWPSIYPQIRLPVFAVIAFATSVVDVAAILGPTTPAPLAVRLVNWMNDPDLSRRFLASAGAMLQLGVTAAAILIWIGFEKLGARLRDRMACAGKRLRRDRVLRWGALAVMLASAGAIFIGLLALGLWSVAGLWQYPDLLPARFDLRNWMRVMPNLVEPLTTTLFVAFVSTLIAVAIAILCFVREDETGRPARGTLALLYLPLLVPQVAFLFGLQLLFILTDVEATLAALVFTHLVPSCCSSAAQPQKSLARLRPAVRSDRGGARQGTGAALLPYPPAHAGAAASCRCGHRLLGVGGALSAHAADWCGAADDNHHGGGGACFRWQSPRDRHLCLHANGLAGGGLCRCHHRTGADIPPLSRHACLNGNGI
;
A
#
# COMPACT_ATOMS: atom_id res chain seq x y z
N MET A 1 23.25 -8.41 -25.06
CA MET A 1 22.58 -7.30 -25.78
C MET A 1 21.09 -7.18 -25.41
N LEU A 2 20.32 -8.27 -25.39
CA LEU A 2 18.89 -8.25 -24.99
C LEU A 2 18.64 -7.66 -23.60
N THR A 3 19.51 -7.89 -22.62
CA THR A 3 19.36 -7.35 -21.25
C THR A 3 19.37 -5.82 -21.23
N ARG A 4 20.01 -5.18 -22.22
CA ARG A 4 19.99 -3.71 -22.36
C ARG A 4 18.65 -3.17 -22.83
N LEU A 5 17.84 -3.96 -23.53
CA LEU A 5 16.54 -3.52 -24.03
C LEU A 5 15.48 -3.46 -22.92
N GLY A 6 15.55 -4.32 -21.91
CA GLY A 6 14.55 -4.40 -20.82
C GLY A 6 14.21 -3.04 -20.20
N PRO A 7 15.19 -2.33 -19.58
CA PRO A 7 14.92 -1.03 -18.98
C PRO A 7 14.49 0.05 -19.97
N MET A 8 14.97 0.01 -21.22
CA MET A 8 14.57 0.97 -22.26
C MET A 8 13.11 0.76 -22.67
N LEU A 9 12.70 -0.50 -22.86
CA LEU A 9 11.32 -0.87 -23.14
C LEU A 9 10.41 -0.51 -21.97
N ALA A 10 10.81 -0.80 -20.73
CA ALA A 10 10.05 -0.44 -19.54
C ALA A 10 9.87 1.08 -19.41
N ILE A 11 10.94 1.86 -19.59
CA ILE A 11 10.87 3.32 -19.55
C ILE A 11 9.98 3.83 -20.67
N GLY A 12 10.22 3.43 -21.92
CA GLY A 12 9.43 3.88 -23.06
C GLY A 12 7.94 3.55 -22.92
N LEU A 13 7.63 2.32 -22.48
CA LEU A 13 6.26 1.88 -22.25
C LEU A 13 5.55 2.66 -21.12
N LEU A 14 6.29 3.11 -20.10
CA LEU A 14 5.69 3.87 -18.99
C LEU A 14 5.62 5.37 -19.29
N THR A 15 6.62 5.94 -19.95
CA THR A 15 6.69 7.39 -20.20
C THR A 15 5.99 7.82 -21.47
N ALA A 16 6.08 7.04 -22.56
CA ALA A 16 5.53 7.46 -23.84
C ALA A 16 4.01 7.63 -23.76
N PRO A 17 3.22 6.67 -23.23
CA PRO A 17 1.79 6.87 -23.07
C PRO A 17 1.52 8.11 -22.21
N VAL A 18 2.11 8.20 -21.02
CA VAL A 18 1.86 9.34 -20.12
C VAL A 18 2.19 10.68 -20.78
N ALA A 19 3.31 10.77 -21.50
CA ALA A 19 3.70 11.98 -22.22
C ALA A 19 2.71 12.33 -23.34
N PHE A 20 2.33 11.35 -24.17
CA PHE A 20 1.35 11.56 -25.24
C PHE A 20 -0.04 11.88 -24.71
N GLY A 21 -0.49 11.18 -23.68
CA GLY A 21 -1.79 11.43 -23.06
C GLY A 21 -1.85 12.79 -22.36
N LEU A 22 -0.77 13.21 -21.69
CA LEU A 22 -0.69 14.57 -21.16
C LEU A 22 -0.63 15.60 -22.28
N ALA A 23 0.12 15.38 -23.36
CA ALA A 23 0.16 16.29 -24.50
C ALA A 23 -1.22 16.43 -25.17
N GLY A 24 -1.91 15.31 -25.38
CA GLY A 24 -3.27 15.24 -25.93
C GLY A 24 -4.35 15.84 -25.02
N THR A 25 -4.03 16.15 -23.77
CA THR A 25 -4.90 16.87 -22.84
C THR A 25 -4.50 18.34 -22.69
N VAL A 26 -3.20 18.63 -22.63
CA VAL A 26 -2.69 20.00 -22.49
C VAL A 26 -2.94 20.80 -23.77
N LEU A 27 -2.64 20.26 -24.94
CA LEU A 27 -2.82 20.99 -26.21
C LEU A 27 -4.28 21.45 -26.41
N PRO A 28 -5.30 20.57 -26.29
CA PRO A 28 -6.68 21.01 -26.47
C PRO A 28 -7.18 21.87 -25.30
N ALA A 29 -6.63 21.74 -24.09
CA ALA A 29 -6.96 22.65 -22.98
C ALA A 29 -6.60 24.11 -23.33
N PHE A 30 -5.55 24.32 -24.12
CA PHE A 30 -5.16 25.63 -24.66
C PHE A 30 -5.75 25.90 -26.07
N GLY A 31 -6.76 25.17 -26.52
CA GLY A 31 -7.44 25.43 -27.81
C GLY A 31 -6.74 24.84 -29.04
N TYR A 32 -5.58 24.19 -28.88
CA TYR A 32 -4.87 23.56 -29.99
C TYR A 32 -5.30 22.10 -30.18
N LEU A 33 -6.20 21.88 -31.12
CA LEU A 33 -6.60 20.56 -31.61
C LEU A 33 -6.98 20.64 -33.10
N PRO A 34 -6.00 20.47 -34.01
CA PRO A 34 -6.21 20.62 -35.45
C PRO A 34 -7.33 19.74 -36.01
N ALA A 35 -7.53 18.55 -35.47
CA ALA A 35 -8.58 17.62 -35.88
C ALA A 35 -10.01 18.15 -35.69
N LEU A 36 -10.21 19.15 -34.81
CA LEU A 36 -11.49 19.81 -34.58
C LEU A 36 -11.49 21.29 -35.04
N GLY A 37 -10.48 21.70 -35.82
CA GLY A 37 -10.33 23.08 -36.28
C GLY A 37 -9.74 24.05 -35.26
N GLY A 38 -9.29 23.57 -34.09
CA GLY A 38 -8.60 24.38 -33.10
C GLY A 38 -7.13 24.61 -33.47
N MET A 39 -6.83 25.71 -34.15
CA MET A 39 -5.48 26.02 -34.65
C MET A 39 -4.75 27.09 -33.84
N GLU A 40 -5.46 27.78 -32.94
CA GLU A 40 -4.91 28.88 -32.16
C GLU A 40 -4.77 28.51 -30.68
N PHE A 41 -3.65 28.93 -30.08
CA PHE A 41 -3.48 28.83 -28.64
C PHE A 41 -4.27 29.93 -27.94
N GLY A 42 -5.08 29.57 -26.95
CA GLY A 42 -5.91 30.50 -26.19
C GLY A 42 -6.39 29.93 -24.86
N LEU A 43 -7.01 30.81 -24.06
CA LEU A 43 -7.61 30.45 -22.77
C LEU A 43 -9.13 30.30 -22.83
N ALA A 44 -9.72 30.30 -24.03
CA ALA A 44 -11.16 30.17 -24.22
C ALA A 44 -11.75 28.90 -23.57
N PRO A 45 -11.13 27.70 -23.69
CA PRO A 45 -11.64 26.50 -23.01
C PRO A 45 -11.66 26.63 -21.49
N PHE A 46 -10.68 27.32 -20.90
CA PHE A 46 -10.66 27.61 -19.46
C PHE A 46 -11.76 28.60 -19.07
N ALA A 47 -12.01 29.64 -19.86
CA ALA A 47 -13.11 30.56 -19.62
C ALA A 47 -14.47 29.84 -19.65
N MET A 48 -14.68 28.93 -20.61
CA MET A 48 -15.86 28.07 -20.66
C MET A 48 -15.96 27.16 -19.43
N LEU A 49 -14.85 26.56 -19.00
CA LEU A 49 -14.80 25.72 -17.80
C LEU A 49 -15.19 26.47 -16.54
N PHE A 50 -14.69 27.70 -16.35
CA PHE A 50 -15.03 28.49 -15.17
C PHE A 50 -16.43 29.09 -15.23
N ALA A 51 -17.04 29.16 -16.41
CA ALA A 51 -18.45 29.51 -16.59
C ALA A 51 -19.41 28.34 -16.29
N GLU A 52 -18.92 27.09 -16.29
CA GLU A 52 -19.75 25.92 -16.00
C GLU A 52 -20.30 25.95 -14.56
N PRO A 53 -21.60 25.69 -14.37
CA PRO A 53 -22.23 25.77 -13.06
C PRO A 53 -21.62 24.75 -12.09
N ALA A 54 -21.44 25.18 -10.84
CA ALA A 54 -20.97 24.36 -9.73
C ALA A 54 -19.63 23.63 -9.97
N ILE A 55 -18.77 24.13 -10.86
CA ILE A 55 -17.46 23.53 -11.15
C ILE A 55 -16.57 23.51 -9.91
N LEU A 56 -16.58 24.60 -9.12
CA LEU A 56 -15.84 24.70 -7.87
C LEU A 56 -16.31 23.64 -6.86
N MET A 57 -17.62 23.44 -6.73
CA MET A 57 -18.17 22.43 -5.83
C MET A 57 -17.81 21.01 -6.29
N SER A 58 -17.79 20.76 -7.60
CA SER A 58 -17.34 19.48 -8.18
C SER A 58 -15.85 19.21 -7.86
N ALA A 59 -15.01 20.25 -7.96
CA ALA A 59 -13.59 20.20 -7.63
C ALA A 59 -13.34 20.00 -6.12
N LEU A 60 -14.06 20.74 -5.27
CA LEU A 60 -13.98 20.59 -3.81
C LEU A 60 -14.47 19.23 -3.35
N MET A 61 -15.56 18.71 -3.91
CA MET A 61 -16.05 17.37 -3.61
C MET A 61 -14.98 16.31 -3.92
N SER A 62 -14.30 16.44 -5.06
CA SER A 62 -13.21 15.55 -5.47
C SER A 62 -12.00 15.66 -4.53
N LEU A 63 -11.62 16.89 -4.14
CA LEU A 63 -10.54 17.16 -3.20
C LEU A 63 -10.81 16.56 -1.81
N VAL A 64 -11.99 16.82 -1.24
CA VAL A 64 -12.41 16.35 0.08
C VAL A 64 -12.51 14.83 0.09
N THR A 65 -13.13 14.25 -0.95
CA THR A 65 -13.23 12.79 -1.10
C THR A 65 -11.86 12.12 -1.06
N GLY A 66 -10.88 12.65 -1.80
CA GLY A 66 -9.51 12.12 -1.80
C GLY A 66 -8.82 12.21 -0.44
N LEU A 67 -8.90 13.37 0.21
CA LEU A 67 -8.26 13.60 1.51
C LEU A 67 -8.91 12.80 2.65
N VAL A 68 -10.24 12.82 2.74
CA VAL A 68 -11.00 12.15 3.80
C VAL A 68 -10.85 10.62 3.70
N THR A 69 -10.98 10.08 2.48
CA THR A 69 -10.79 8.64 2.23
C THR A 69 -9.41 8.18 2.68
N ALA A 70 -8.35 8.89 2.26
CA ALA A 70 -6.98 8.56 2.63
C ALA A 70 -6.74 8.71 4.15
N ALA A 71 -7.25 9.79 4.76
CA ALA A 71 -7.12 10.06 6.19
C ALA A 71 -7.75 8.97 7.05
N ILE A 72 -9.01 8.63 6.77
CA ILE A 72 -9.76 7.65 7.55
C ILE A 72 -9.16 6.25 7.36
N SER A 73 -8.89 5.85 6.11
CA SER A 73 -8.35 4.51 5.81
C SER A 73 -6.97 4.30 6.42
N LEU A 74 -6.06 5.27 6.26
CA LEU A 74 -4.72 5.20 6.84
C LEU A 74 -4.78 5.19 8.38
N THR A 75 -5.64 6.01 8.97
CA THR A 75 -5.81 6.05 10.44
C THR A 75 -6.37 4.74 10.97
N ALA A 76 -7.38 4.17 10.32
CA ALA A 76 -7.93 2.87 10.69
C ALA A 76 -6.86 1.76 10.64
N VAL A 77 -6.10 1.68 9.55
CA VAL A 77 -5.01 0.71 9.39
C VAL A 77 -3.89 0.94 10.41
N MET A 78 -3.46 2.19 10.61
CA MET A 78 -2.44 2.54 11.61
C MET A 78 -2.89 2.13 13.01
N LEU A 79 -4.10 2.49 13.43
CA LEU A 79 -4.60 2.17 14.76
C LEU A 79 -4.80 0.66 14.95
N PHE A 80 -5.28 -0.05 13.93
CA PHE A 80 -5.43 -1.49 13.97
C PHE A 80 -4.07 -2.21 14.10
N THR A 81 -3.11 -1.84 13.25
CA THR A 81 -1.75 -2.43 13.31
C THR A 81 -1.03 -2.10 14.61
N ALA A 82 -1.24 -0.91 15.16
CA ALA A 82 -0.75 -0.50 16.46
C ALA A 82 -1.35 -1.31 17.62
N ALA A 83 -2.67 -1.45 17.62
CA ALA A 83 -3.45 -2.08 18.69
C ALA A 83 -3.27 -3.61 18.75
N TRP A 84 -3.30 -4.26 17.57
CA TRP A 84 -3.47 -5.71 17.46
C TRP A 84 -2.24 -6.41 16.87
N GLY A 85 -1.23 -5.68 16.37
CA GLY A 85 -0.06 -6.30 15.78
C GLY A 85 0.62 -7.30 16.72
N GLY A 86 0.96 -8.47 16.18
CA GLY A 86 1.58 -9.59 16.92
C GLY A 86 0.60 -10.45 17.73
N THR A 87 -0.71 -10.26 17.60
CA THR A 87 -1.73 -11.13 18.22
C THR A 87 -2.22 -12.21 17.25
N ARG A 88 -2.86 -13.26 17.76
CA ARG A 88 -3.50 -14.31 16.93
C ARG A 88 -4.60 -13.74 16.02
N LEU A 89 -5.36 -12.76 16.51
CA LEU A 89 -6.40 -12.09 15.74
C LEU A 89 -5.83 -11.34 14.53
N PHE A 90 -4.69 -10.65 14.73
CA PHE A 90 -3.98 -9.99 13.65
C PHE A 90 -3.55 -11.00 12.58
N ALA A 91 -2.98 -12.15 12.98
CA ALA A 91 -2.62 -13.21 12.03
C ALA A 91 -3.83 -13.73 11.22
N ARG A 92 -4.99 -13.92 11.87
CA ARG A 92 -6.23 -14.30 11.16
C ARG A 92 -6.68 -13.26 10.15
N ILE A 93 -6.68 -11.98 10.53
CA ILE A 93 -7.06 -10.88 9.63
C ILE A 93 -6.08 -10.76 8.45
N GLN A 94 -4.79 -11.05 8.65
CA GLN A 94 -3.81 -11.08 7.55
C GLN A 94 -4.20 -12.07 6.45
N HIS A 95 -4.75 -13.23 6.80
CA HIS A 95 -5.21 -14.22 5.82
C HIS A 95 -6.45 -13.76 5.04
N LEU A 96 -7.27 -12.88 5.60
CA LEU A 96 -8.46 -12.33 4.93
C LEU A 96 -8.12 -11.23 3.91
N ILE A 97 -6.88 -10.75 3.85
CA ILE A 97 -6.49 -9.68 2.92
C ILE A 97 -6.50 -10.17 1.47
N SER A 98 -6.02 -11.38 1.21
CA SER A 98 -5.97 -11.96 -0.14
C SER A 98 -7.35 -11.98 -0.84
N PRO A 99 -8.42 -12.54 -0.24
CA PRO A 99 -9.74 -12.52 -0.86
C PRO A 99 -10.32 -11.10 -1.00
N LEU A 100 -10.02 -10.18 -0.06
CA LEU A 100 -10.49 -8.79 -0.14
C LEU A 100 -9.84 -8.02 -1.30
N LEU A 101 -8.58 -8.32 -1.62
CA LEU A 101 -7.85 -7.67 -2.72
C LEU A 101 -8.23 -8.21 -4.11
N SER A 102 -8.72 -9.45 -4.19
CA SER A 102 -9.18 -10.02 -5.47
C SER A 102 -10.48 -9.42 -5.98
N LEU A 103 -11.14 -8.58 -5.18
CA LEU A 103 -12.45 -8.06 -5.52
C LEU A 103 -12.39 -6.96 -6.57
N PRO A 104 -13.23 -7.03 -7.62
CA PRO A 104 -13.37 -5.93 -8.57
C PRO A 104 -13.80 -4.66 -7.84
N HIS A 105 -13.18 -3.53 -8.19
CA HIS A 105 -13.39 -2.26 -7.49
C HIS A 105 -14.86 -1.82 -7.62
N ALA A 106 -15.47 -1.98 -8.80
CA ALA A 106 -16.89 -1.75 -9.03
C ALA A 106 -17.80 -2.68 -8.21
N ALA A 107 -17.42 -3.96 -8.06
CA ALA A 107 -18.20 -4.91 -7.26
C ALA A 107 -18.28 -4.50 -5.80
N SER A 108 -17.21 -3.92 -5.23
CA SER A 108 -17.24 -3.40 -3.85
C SER A 108 -18.21 -2.21 -3.68
N ALA A 109 -18.31 -1.34 -4.69
CA ALA A 109 -19.25 -0.21 -4.67
C ALA A 109 -20.70 -0.69 -4.78
N PHE A 110 -20.99 -1.61 -5.70
CA PHE A 110 -22.30 -2.24 -5.81
C PHE A 110 -22.67 -3.03 -4.54
N ALA A 111 -21.73 -3.82 -4.01
CA ALA A 111 -21.92 -4.58 -2.78
C ALA A 111 -22.35 -3.66 -1.63
N LEU A 112 -21.67 -2.52 -1.48
CA LEU A 112 -22.03 -1.53 -0.48
C LEU A 112 -23.38 -0.85 -0.79
N ALA A 113 -23.63 -0.47 -2.06
CA ALA A 113 -24.89 0.14 -2.48
C ALA A 113 -26.09 -0.76 -2.13
N PHE A 114 -26.05 -2.04 -2.48
CA PHE A 114 -27.11 -3.01 -2.15
C PHE A 114 -27.27 -3.27 -0.65
N LEU A 115 -26.24 -2.96 0.14
CA LEU A 115 -26.26 -3.13 1.58
C LEU A 115 -26.89 -1.92 2.29
N ILE A 116 -26.51 -0.70 1.89
CA ILE A 116 -26.91 0.56 2.55
C ILE A 116 -28.09 1.27 1.90
N ALA A 117 -28.48 0.91 0.67
CA ALA A 117 -29.63 1.52 0.01
C ALA A 117 -30.90 1.39 0.87
N PRO A 118 -31.88 2.29 0.72
CA PRO A 118 -33.12 2.22 1.49
C PRO A 118 -33.90 0.92 1.31
N SER A 119 -33.82 0.29 0.13
CA SER A 119 -34.38 -1.04 -0.17
C SER A 119 -33.37 -2.18 -0.01
N GLY A 120 -32.18 -1.87 0.52
CA GLY A 120 -31.05 -2.76 0.67
C GLY A 120 -31.17 -3.73 1.84
N MET A 121 -30.15 -4.57 2.00
CA MET A 121 -30.18 -5.68 2.96
C MET A 121 -30.26 -5.22 4.42
N PHE A 122 -29.61 -4.11 4.80
CA PHE A 122 -29.71 -3.61 6.18
C PHE A 122 -31.11 -3.12 6.52
N ALA A 123 -31.75 -2.40 5.60
CA ALA A 123 -33.13 -1.94 5.81
C ALA A 123 -34.10 -3.11 5.91
N ARG A 124 -33.90 -4.18 5.12
CA ARG A 124 -34.69 -5.41 5.19
C ARG A 124 -34.44 -6.19 6.48
N LEU A 125 -33.20 -6.24 6.98
CA LEU A 125 -32.86 -6.96 8.21
C LEU A 125 -33.54 -6.39 9.46
N ILE A 126 -33.75 -5.07 9.47
CA ILE A 126 -34.28 -4.34 10.62
C ILE A 126 -35.80 -4.12 10.47
N SER A 127 -36.33 -4.14 9.25
CA SER A 127 -37.74 -3.86 8.95
C SER A 127 -38.52 -5.12 8.58
N PRO A 128 -39.78 -5.28 8.99
CA PRO A 128 -40.62 -4.34 9.74
C PRO A 128 -40.50 -4.46 11.26
N GLU A 129 -39.82 -5.48 11.78
CA GLU A 129 -39.86 -5.86 13.20
C GLU A 129 -39.40 -4.75 14.15
N LEU A 130 -38.34 -4.00 13.80
CA LEU A 130 -37.79 -2.93 14.64
C LEU A 130 -38.22 -1.52 14.23
N THR A 131 -38.54 -1.29 12.96
CA THR A 131 -38.81 0.06 12.42
C THR A 131 -40.27 0.29 12.00
N GLY A 132 -41.03 -0.77 11.76
CA GLY A 132 -42.40 -0.68 11.23
C GLY A 132 -42.50 -0.20 9.78
N TRP A 133 -41.41 -0.23 8.99
CA TRP A 133 -41.45 0.22 7.60
C TRP A 133 -41.97 -0.88 6.66
N GLU A 134 -43.18 -0.68 6.12
CA GLU A 134 -43.73 -1.56 5.07
C GLU A 134 -43.24 -1.18 3.66
N ARG A 135 -42.66 0.01 3.50
CA ARG A 135 -42.08 0.50 2.24
C ARG A 135 -40.66 0.99 2.50
N PRO A 136 -39.76 0.96 1.50
CA PRO A 136 -38.43 1.52 1.64
C PRO A 136 -38.51 2.99 2.12
N PRO A 137 -37.76 3.38 3.15
CA PRO A 137 -37.80 4.74 3.65
C PRO A 137 -37.28 5.72 2.60
N ASP A 138 -37.82 6.94 2.57
CA ASP A 138 -37.38 7.99 1.66
C ASP A 138 -36.11 8.70 2.21
N LEU A 139 -35.04 7.92 2.39
CA LEU A 139 -33.74 8.40 2.85
C LEU A 139 -32.78 8.44 1.67
N LEU A 140 -32.27 9.63 1.34
CA LEU A 140 -31.27 9.82 0.29
C LEU A 140 -29.88 9.38 0.77
N ILE A 141 -29.69 8.07 0.93
CA ILE A 141 -28.42 7.47 1.34
C ILE A 141 -27.48 7.32 0.14
N VAL A 142 -27.97 6.72 -0.95
CA VAL A 142 -27.21 6.62 -2.21
C VAL A 142 -27.32 7.96 -2.94
N HIS A 143 -26.23 8.41 -3.56
CA HIS A 143 -26.13 9.74 -4.17
C HIS A 143 -26.34 10.89 -3.17
N ASP A 144 -25.94 10.68 -1.91
CA ASP A 144 -26.07 11.71 -0.88
C ASP A 144 -25.28 12.98 -1.26
N PRO A 145 -25.81 14.20 -1.01
CA PRO A 145 -25.16 15.44 -1.44
C PRO A 145 -23.77 15.69 -0.83
N LEU A 146 -23.49 15.08 0.33
CA LEU A 146 -22.20 15.19 1.01
C LEU A 146 -21.18 14.17 0.50
N GLY A 147 -21.59 13.20 -0.32
CA GLY A 147 -20.76 12.12 -0.83
C GLY A 147 -20.29 11.13 0.24
N LEU A 148 -20.96 11.04 1.39
CA LEU A 148 -20.62 10.13 2.49
C LEU A 148 -20.68 8.67 2.08
N SER A 149 -21.68 8.27 1.30
CA SER A 149 -21.82 6.90 0.80
C SER A 149 -20.68 6.55 -0.15
N MET A 150 -20.34 7.45 -1.07
CA MET A 150 -19.16 7.31 -1.92
C MET A 150 -17.86 7.21 -1.11
N MET A 151 -17.62 8.12 -0.17
CA MET A 151 -16.43 8.09 0.69
C MET A 151 -16.37 6.80 1.50
N SER A 152 -17.49 6.30 2.02
CA SER A 152 -17.54 5.03 2.75
C SER A 152 -17.17 3.84 1.87
N GLY A 153 -17.65 3.79 0.62
CA GLY A 153 -17.26 2.78 -0.37
C GLY A 153 -15.78 2.82 -0.69
N LEU A 154 -15.22 4.03 -0.83
CA LEU A 154 -13.78 4.22 -1.02
C LEU A 154 -12.98 3.78 0.21
N ILE A 155 -13.42 4.10 1.43
CA ILE A 155 -12.71 3.73 2.66
C ILE A 155 -12.68 2.21 2.81
N VAL A 156 -13.83 1.57 2.62
CA VAL A 156 -13.99 0.12 2.73
C VAL A 156 -13.04 -0.61 1.77
N LYS A 157 -12.88 -0.12 0.53
CA LYS A 157 -11.95 -0.73 -0.45
C LYS A 157 -10.47 -0.38 -0.21
N GLU A 158 -10.15 0.79 0.35
CA GLU A 158 -8.76 1.23 0.54
C GLU A 158 -8.11 0.66 1.80
N ILE A 159 -8.90 0.29 2.80
CA ILE A 159 -8.41 -0.34 4.04
C ILE A 159 -7.61 -1.63 3.75
N PRO A 160 -8.11 -2.61 2.96
CA PRO A 160 -7.35 -3.81 2.60
C PRO A 160 -6.02 -3.51 1.89
N PHE A 161 -6.02 -2.57 0.94
CA PHE A 161 -4.84 -2.16 0.20
C PHE A 161 -3.79 -1.52 1.12
N LEU A 162 -4.18 -0.52 1.92
CA LEU A 162 -3.28 0.15 2.86
C LEU A 162 -2.79 -0.79 3.96
N LEU A 163 -3.61 -1.75 4.38
CA LEU A 163 -3.18 -2.80 5.29
C LEU A 163 -2.11 -3.68 4.65
N LEU A 164 -2.30 -4.17 3.43
CA LEU A 164 -1.32 -4.99 2.70
C LEU A 164 0.05 -4.29 2.61
N VAL A 165 0.09 -3.04 2.15
CA VAL A 165 1.37 -2.32 1.98
C VAL A 165 2.02 -2.01 3.34
N THR A 166 1.22 -1.78 4.39
CA THR A 166 1.73 -1.66 5.77
C THR A 166 2.32 -2.98 6.27
N LEU A 167 1.67 -4.11 5.99
CA LEU A 167 2.20 -5.44 6.33
C LEU A 167 3.52 -5.75 5.60
N ALA A 168 3.66 -5.31 4.35
CA ALA A 168 4.90 -5.47 3.60
C ALA A 168 6.06 -4.62 4.18
N ALA A 169 5.74 -3.49 4.82
CA ALA A 169 6.71 -2.59 5.48
C ALA A 169 7.08 -3.04 6.91
N LEU A 170 6.15 -3.67 7.64
CA LEU A 170 6.32 -4.02 9.06
C LEU A 170 7.57 -4.86 9.40
N PRO A 171 7.95 -5.91 8.64
CA PRO A 171 9.15 -6.69 8.94
C PRO A 171 10.45 -5.87 8.92
N GLN A 172 10.47 -4.74 8.22
CA GLN A 172 11.67 -3.91 8.04
C GLN A 172 12.04 -3.14 9.31
N VAL A 173 11.12 -3.00 10.28
CA VAL A 173 11.30 -2.15 11.47
C VAL A 173 11.41 -2.93 12.79
N LYS A 174 11.73 -4.24 12.72
CA LYS A 174 11.93 -5.14 13.89
C LYS A 174 10.86 -4.96 15.00
N PRO A 175 9.56 -5.15 14.68
CA PRO A 175 8.46 -4.69 15.52
C PRO A 175 8.43 -5.29 16.93
N ALA A 176 8.88 -6.53 17.11
CA ALA A 176 8.93 -7.18 18.42
C ALA A 176 9.91 -6.49 19.39
N ARG A 177 11.13 -6.20 18.92
CA ARG A 177 12.18 -5.56 19.74
C ARG A 177 11.78 -4.14 20.13
N THR A 178 11.29 -3.36 19.17
CA THR A 178 10.85 -1.98 19.40
C THR A 178 9.68 -1.92 20.38
N ARG A 179 8.70 -2.84 20.26
CA ARG A 179 7.58 -2.93 21.22
C ARG A 179 8.02 -3.28 22.64
N ALA A 180 8.95 -4.21 22.81
CA ALA A 180 9.46 -4.59 24.13
C ALA A 180 10.14 -3.40 24.84
N LEU A 181 10.99 -2.66 24.11
CA LEU A 181 11.66 -1.46 24.62
C LEU A 181 10.67 -0.36 25.01
N ILE A 182 9.62 -0.16 24.22
CA ILE A 182 8.64 0.90 24.47
C ILE A 182 7.70 0.52 25.63
N ALA A 183 7.39 -0.77 25.77
CA ALA A 183 6.63 -1.28 26.90
C ALA A 183 7.41 -1.13 28.23
N SER A 184 8.72 -1.35 28.25
CA SER A 184 9.55 -1.12 29.45
C SER A 184 9.62 0.36 29.85
N MET A 185 9.41 1.28 28.90
CA MET A 185 9.27 2.72 29.17
C MET A 185 7.84 3.13 29.62
N GLY A 186 6.91 2.17 29.72
CA GLY A 186 5.56 2.39 30.26
C GLY A 186 4.56 3.06 29.28
N TYR A 187 4.85 3.05 27.98
CA TYR A 187 3.91 3.53 26.95
C TYR A 187 2.80 2.50 26.68
N GLY A 188 1.62 2.98 26.25
CA GLY A 188 0.54 2.14 25.74
C GLY A 188 0.90 1.47 24.39
N ARG A 189 0.07 0.54 23.90
CA ARG A 189 0.33 -0.15 22.63
C ARG A 189 0.21 0.82 21.45
N ILE A 190 -0.82 1.67 21.46
CA ILE A 190 -1.05 2.62 20.38
C ILE A 190 -0.01 3.74 20.39
N SER A 191 0.14 4.43 21.52
CA SER A 191 1.13 5.52 21.65
C SER A 191 2.55 5.02 21.39
N GLY A 192 2.89 3.84 21.89
CA GLY A 192 4.17 3.23 21.65
C GLY A 192 4.43 2.92 20.17
N PHE A 193 3.42 2.46 19.44
CA PHE A 193 3.55 2.27 17.99
C PHE A 193 3.70 3.60 17.24
N VAL A 194 2.89 4.61 17.57
CA VAL A 194 2.90 5.92 16.92
C VAL A 194 4.23 6.65 17.14
N PHE A 195 4.83 6.54 18.33
CA PHE A 195 6.11 7.17 18.63
C PHE A 195 7.32 6.37 18.15
N GLY A 196 7.27 5.04 18.21
CA GLY A 196 8.44 4.21 17.92
C GLY A 196 8.50 3.58 16.53
N LEU A 197 7.37 3.10 16.00
CA LEU A 197 7.33 2.31 14.77
C LEU A 197 6.83 3.11 13.58
N TRP A 198 5.79 3.92 13.77
CA TRP A 198 5.19 4.73 12.71
C TRP A 198 6.17 5.66 11.97
N PRO A 199 7.14 6.35 12.63
CA PRO A 199 8.11 7.21 11.93
C PRO A 199 8.95 6.46 10.89
N SER A 200 9.19 5.16 11.10
CA SER A 200 9.97 4.32 10.19
C SER A 200 9.11 3.57 9.17
N ILE A 201 7.84 3.31 9.48
CA ILE A 201 6.89 2.64 8.58
C ILE A 201 6.35 3.64 7.55
N TYR A 202 5.93 4.82 7.99
CA TYR A 202 5.22 5.78 7.15
C TYR A 202 5.99 6.18 5.87
N PRO A 203 7.31 6.48 5.92
CA PRO A 203 8.08 6.80 4.72
C PRO A 203 8.09 5.68 3.67
N GLN A 204 7.93 4.42 4.08
CA GLN A 204 7.91 3.27 3.17
C GLN A 204 6.58 3.10 2.44
N ILE A 205 5.48 3.54 3.06
CA ILE A 205 4.12 3.46 2.52
C ILE A 205 3.60 4.80 1.97
N ARG A 206 4.41 5.86 2.03
CA ARG A 206 4.05 7.22 1.59
C ARG A 206 3.60 7.27 0.13
N LEU A 207 4.33 6.60 -0.77
CA LEU A 207 3.96 6.55 -2.19
C LEU A 207 2.62 5.83 -2.42
N PRO A 208 2.37 4.64 -1.84
CA PRO A 208 1.03 4.05 -1.83
C PRO A 208 -0.07 4.99 -1.31
N VAL A 209 0.18 5.76 -0.25
CA VAL A 209 -0.81 6.74 0.26
C VAL A 209 -1.10 7.83 -0.76
N PHE A 210 -0.08 8.34 -1.46
CA PHE A 210 -0.30 9.30 -2.56
C PHE A 210 -1.07 8.71 -3.72
N ALA A 211 -0.83 7.43 -4.04
CA ALA A 211 -1.63 6.72 -5.04
C ALA A 211 -3.10 6.62 -4.64
N VAL A 212 -3.41 6.33 -3.36
CA VAL A 212 -4.79 6.34 -2.86
C VAL A 212 -5.42 7.71 -3.01
N ILE A 213 -4.71 8.78 -2.66
CA ILE A 213 -5.21 10.16 -2.79
C ILE A 213 -5.49 10.47 -4.26
N ALA A 214 -4.54 10.20 -5.17
CA ALA A 214 -4.69 10.46 -6.59
C ALA A 214 -5.83 9.66 -7.23
N PHE A 215 -5.98 8.39 -6.83
CA PHE A 215 -7.11 7.56 -7.24
C PHE A 215 -8.44 8.14 -6.72
N ALA A 216 -8.52 8.43 -5.42
CA ALA A 216 -9.77 8.85 -4.79
C ALA A 216 -10.21 10.27 -5.20
N THR A 217 -9.28 11.17 -5.54
CA THR A 217 -9.63 12.48 -6.14
C THR A 217 -10.18 12.35 -7.55
N SER A 218 -9.81 11.29 -8.29
CA SER A 218 -10.18 11.09 -9.69
C SER A 218 -11.07 9.88 -9.94
N VAL A 219 -11.79 9.43 -8.90
CA VAL A 219 -12.61 8.22 -8.99
C VAL A 219 -13.84 8.44 -9.87
N VAL A 220 -14.02 7.56 -10.86
CA VAL A 220 -15.17 7.56 -11.76
C VAL A 220 -16.16 6.48 -11.33
N ASP A 221 -15.73 5.22 -11.27
CA ASP A 221 -16.61 4.06 -11.13
C ASP A 221 -17.45 4.10 -9.84
N VAL A 222 -16.79 4.32 -8.69
CA VAL A 222 -17.47 4.37 -7.38
C VAL A 222 -18.35 5.62 -7.28
N ALA A 223 -17.91 6.73 -7.87
CA ALA A 223 -18.66 7.98 -7.87
C ALA A 223 -19.91 7.91 -8.74
N ALA A 224 -19.86 7.21 -9.88
CA ALA A 224 -21.02 7.00 -10.73
C ALA A 224 -22.11 6.16 -10.04
N ILE A 225 -21.72 5.25 -9.12
CA ILE A 225 -22.66 4.37 -8.41
C ILE A 225 -23.15 5.00 -7.09
N LEU A 226 -22.25 5.57 -6.28
CA LEU A 226 -22.55 6.02 -4.90
C LEU A 226 -22.45 7.53 -4.72
N GLY A 227 -21.79 8.24 -5.63
CA GLY A 227 -21.49 9.66 -5.51
C GLY A 227 -22.68 10.57 -5.82
N PRO A 228 -22.65 11.83 -5.37
CA PRO A 228 -23.71 12.78 -5.67
C PRO A 228 -23.83 13.00 -7.18
N THR A 229 -25.03 13.35 -7.65
CA THR A 229 -25.28 13.71 -9.06
C THR A 229 -25.37 15.22 -9.26
N THR A 230 -25.68 15.99 -8.20
CA THR A 230 -25.91 17.44 -8.25
C THR A 230 -25.13 18.20 -7.16
N PRO A 231 -23.91 18.70 -7.44
CA PRO A 231 -23.09 18.41 -8.62
C PRO A 231 -22.30 17.11 -8.45
N ALA A 232 -22.10 16.40 -9.56
CA ALA A 232 -21.25 15.21 -9.57
C ALA A 232 -19.76 15.54 -9.32
N PRO A 233 -18.97 14.61 -8.78
CA PRO A 233 -17.51 14.75 -8.69
C PRO A 233 -16.90 15.09 -10.05
N LEU A 234 -15.81 15.85 -10.05
CA LEU A 234 -15.19 16.41 -11.25
C LEU A 234 -14.87 15.31 -12.27
N ALA A 235 -14.27 14.20 -11.82
CA ALA A 235 -13.93 13.07 -12.68
C ALA A 235 -15.12 12.48 -13.46
N VAL A 236 -16.31 12.38 -12.83
CA VAL A 236 -17.53 11.90 -13.49
C VAL A 236 -18.02 12.89 -14.54
N ARG A 237 -17.99 14.20 -14.23
CA ARG A 237 -18.35 15.25 -15.20
C ARG A 237 -17.43 15.23 -16.42
N LEU A 238 -16.12 15.04 -16.22
CA LEU A 238 -15.15 14.96 -17.31
C LEU A 238 -15.47 13.81 -18.26
N VAL A 239 -15.74 12.62 -17.73
CA VAL A 239 -16.12 11.46 -18.56
C VAL A 239 -17.42 11.74 -19.32
N ASN A 240 -18.39 12.39 -18.69
CA ASN A 240 -19.64 12.77 -19.37
C ASN A 240 -19.39 13.76 -20.51
N TRP A 241 -18.59 14.81 -20.31
CA TRP A 241 -18.23 15.76 -21.38
C TRP A 241 -17.41 15.14 -22.49
N MET A 242 -16.62 14.12 -22.18
CA MET A 242 -15.78 13.43 -23.14
C MET A 242 -16.58 12.48 -24.04
N ASN A 243 -17.66 11.93 -23.50
CA ASN A 243 -18.61 11.10 -24.23
C ASN A 243 -19.77 11.92 -24.83
N ASP A 244 -19.73 13.24 -24.73
CA ASP A 244 -20.74 14.12 -25.29
C ASP A 244 -20.70 14.05 -26.84
N PRO A 245 -21.87 13.95 -27.51
CA PRO A 245 -21.93 13.97 -28.98
C PRO A 245 -21.35 15.26 -29.59
N ASP A 246 -21.40 16.38 -28.87
CA ASP A 246 -20.79 17.62 -29.31
C ASP A 246 -19.26 17.59 -29.13
N LEU A 247 -18.55 17.49 -30.26
CA LEU A 247 -17.08 17.44 -30.29
C LEU A 247 -16.44 18.69 -29.67
N SER A 248 -17.13 19.83 -29.63
CA SER A 248 -16.61 21.05 -29.00
C SER A 248 -16.38 20.87 -27.49
N ARG A 249 -17.15 19.98 -26.84
CA ARG A 249 -17.01 19.62 -25.42
C ARG A 249 -15.66 18.95 -25.11
N ARG A 250 -14.92 18.47 -26.10
CA ARG A 250 -13.57 17.88 -25.91
C ARG A 250 -12.54 18.92 -25.46
N PHE A 251 -12.65 20.17 -25.91
CA PHE A 251 -11.80 21.27 -25.43
C PHE A 251 -12.12 21.59 -23.96
N LEU A 252 -13.41 21.64 -23.61
CA LEU A 252 -13.88 21.82 -22.24
C LEU A 252 -13.42 20.69 -21.31
N ALA A 253 -13.58 19.43 -21.75
CA ALA A 253 -13.13 18.25 -21.01
C ALA A 253 -11.62 18.27 -20.78
N SER A 254 -10.84 18.75 -21.75
CA SER A 254 -9.38 18.89 -21.65
C SER A 254 -8.97 19.95 -20.62
N ALA A 255 -9.60 21.12 -20.64
CA ALA A 255 -9.42 22.15 -19.61
C ALA A 255 -9.83 21.63 -18.21
N GLY A 256 -10.93 20.88 -18.14
CA GLY A 256 -11.39 20.20 -16.94
C GLY A 256 -10.41 19.13 -16.43
N ALA A 257 -9.75 18.38 -17.32
CA ALA A 257 -8.73 17.42 -16.96
C ALA A 257 -7.47 18.11 -16.40
N MET A 258 -7.11 19.29 -16.89
CA MET A 258 -6.07 20.13 -16.28
C MET A 258 -6.47 20.62 -14.89
N LEU A 259 -7.74 20.99 -14.68
CA LEU A 259 -8.26 21.31 -13.36
C LEU A 259 -8.19 20.09 -12.42
N GLN A 260 -8.54 18.89 -12.89
CA GLN A 260 -8.44 17.64 -12.12
C GLN A 260 -6.99 17.29 -11.73
N LEU A 261 -6.04 17.52 -12.65
CA LEU A 261 -4.60 17.44 -12.34
C LEU A 261 -4.23 18.41 -11.21
N GLY A 262 -4.69 19.65 -11.29
CA GLY A 262 -4.51 20.67 -10.26
C GLY A 262 -5.10 20.28 -8.90
N VAL A 263 -6.33 19.76 -8.89
CA VAL A 263 -7.02 19.27 -7.67
C VAL A 263 -6.24 18.14 -7.03
N THR A 264 -5.73 17.20 -7.82
CA THR A 264 -4.96 16.05 -7.33
C THR A 264 -3.61 16.49 -6.77
N ALA A 265 -2.92 17.41 -7.47
CA ALA A 265 -1.69 18.01 -6.97
C ALA A 265 -1.91 18.77 -5.66
N ALA A 266 -2.99 19.56 -5.57
CA ALA A 266 -3.38 20.26 -4.36
C ALA A 266 -3.66 19.30 -3.19
N ALA A 267 -4.37 18.19 -3.44
CA ALA A 267 -4.63 17.15 -2.44
C ALA A 267 -3.33 16.56 -1.88
N ILE A 268 -2.38 16.22 -2.76
CA ILE A 268 -1.06 15.70 -2.35
C ILE A 268 -0.29 16.76 -1.55
N LEU A 269 -0.28 18.02 -1.98
CA LEU A 269 0.40 19.11 -1.26
C LEU A 269 -0.19 19.36 0.13
N ILE A 270 -1.52 19.40 0.24
CA ILE A 270 -2.24 19.51 1.52
C ILE A 270 -1.88 18.33 2.42
N TRP A 271 -1.86 17.12 1.85
CA TRP A 271 -1.49 15.92 2.59
C TRP A 271 -0.04 15.98 3.10
N ILE A 272 0.92 16.44 2.30
CA ILE A 272 2.30 16.67 2.75
C ILE A 272 2.34 17.70 3.91
N GLY A 273 1.44 18.68 3.89
CA GLY A 273 1.20 19.57 5.04
C GLY A 273 0.77 18.81 6.30
N PHE A 274 -0.23 17.92 6.18
CA PHE A 274 -0.68 17.06 7.27
C PHE A 274 0.40 16.10 7.77
N GLU A 275 1.25 15.55 6.90
CA GLU A 275 2.40 14.74 7.28
C GLU A 275 3.36 15.51 8.21
N LYS A 276 3.74 16.72 7.79
CA LYS A 276 4.66 17.58 8.55
C LYS A 276 4.05 18.02 9.87
N LEU A 277 2.76 18.37 9.87
CA LEU A 277 2.03 18.74 11.08
C LEU A 277 1.93 17.55 12.05
N GLY A 278 1.57 16.37 11.54
CA GLY A 278 1.49 15.13 12.32
C GLY A 278 2.83 14.74 12.94
N ALA A 279 3.93 14.86 12.18
CA ALA A 279 5.28 14.62 12.70
C ALA A 279 5.64 15.60 13.83
N ARG A 280 5.37 16.89 13.66
CA ARG A 280 5.62 17.92 14.70
C ARG A 280 4.78 17.68 15.95
N LEU A 281 3.50 17.35 15.81
CA LEU A 281 2.61 17.05 16.93
C LEU A 281 3.09 15.79 17.67
N ARG A 282 3.45 14.74 16.94
CA ARG A 282 4.04 13.52 17.50
C ARG A 282 5.29 13.83 18.32
N ASP A 283 6.24 14.58 17.75
CA ASP A 283 7.51 14.88 18.41
C ASP A 283 7.30 15.76 19.65
N ARG A 284 6.39 16.74 19.58
CA ARG A 284 5.99 17.53 20.76
C ARG A 284 5.36 16.66 21.85
N MET A 285 4.48 15.72 21.49
CA MET A 285 3.86 14.81 22.46
C MET A 285 4.87 13.83 23.07
N ALA A 286 5.85 13.37 22.29
CA ALA A 286 6.95 12.54 22.76
C ALA A 286 7.84 13.32 23.75
N CYS A 287 8.23 14.56 23.42
CA CYS A 287 9.00 15.43 24.33
C CYS A 287 8.22 15.79 25.60
N ALA A 288 6.89 15.97 25.50
CA ALA A 288 6.03 16.21 26.66
C ALA A 288 5.80 14.96 27.53
N GLY A 289 6.34 13.80 27.15
CA GLY A 289 6.24 12.56 27.92
C GLY A 289 4.81 12.00 28.03
N LYS A 290 3.91 12.33 27.08
CA LYS A 290 2.51 11.84 27.11
C LYS A 290 2.46 10.33 26.80
N ARG A 291 2.44 9.49 27.84
CA ARG A 291 2.47 8.02 27.71
C ARG A 291 1.18 7.39 27.18
N LEU A 292 0.03 8.05 27.38
CA LEU A 292 -1.30 7.62 26.91
C LEU A 292 -1.60 6.13 27.18
N ARG A 293 -1.49 5.70 28.44
CA ARG A 293 -1.66 4.28 28.84
C ARG A 293 -3.07 3.73 28.60
N ARG A 294 -4.10 4.60 28.56
CA ARG A 294 -5.51 4.19 28.43
C ARG A 294 -5.92 4.17 26.96
N ASP A 295 -5.51 3.12 26.25
CA ASP A 295 -5.76 2.97 24.80
C ASP A 295 -6.90 1.98 24.46
N ARG A 296 -7.57 1.41 25.48
CA ARG A 296 -8.57 0.33 25.31
C ARG A 296 -9.71 0.69 24.35
N VAL A 297 -10.33 1.85 24.50
CA VAL A 297 -11.45 2.28 23.63
C VAL A 297 -10.99 2.37 22.17
N LEU A 298 -9.85 3.01 21.95
CA LEU A 298 -9.29 3.19 20.61
C LEU A 298 -8.87 1.86 19.96
N ARG A 299 -8.39 0.90 20.77
CA ARG A 299 -8.04 -0.46 20.30
C ARG A 299 -9.26 -1.23 19.81
N TRP A 300 -10.35 -1.20 20.58
CA TRP A 300 -11.60 -1.88 20.18
C TRP A 300 -12.31 -1.15 19.04
N GLY A 301 -12.28 0.19 19.03
CA GLY A 301 -12.80 0.98 17.91
C GLY A 301 -12.06 0.66 16.60
N ALA A 302 -10.73 0.57 16.62
CA ALA A 302 -9.96 0.19 15.43
C ALA A 302 -10.30 -1.23 14.94
N LEU A 303 -10.53 -2.18 15.85
CA LEU A 303 -10.97 -3.52 15.46
C LEU A 303 -12.39 -3.48 14.87
N ALA A 304 -13.30 -2.73 15.47
CA ALA A 304 -14.68 -2.59 15.00
C ALA A 304 -14.72 -2.02 13.58
N VAL A 305 -13.94 -0.98 13.28
CA VAL A 305 -13.85 -0.40 11.92
C VAL A 305 -13.32 -1.42 10.91
N MET A 306 -12.28 -2.18 11.27
CA MET A 306 -11.73 -3.22 10.39
C MET A 306 -12.73 -4.36 10.12
N LEU A 307 -13.41 -4.83 11.17
CA LEU A 307 -14.41 -5.89 11.05
C LEU A 307 -15.65 -5.39 10.31
N ALA A 308 -16.09 -4.16 10.54
CA ALA A 308 -17.20 -3.55 9.81
C ALA A 308 -16.87 -3.40 8.32
N SER A 309 -15.64 -2.97 7.98
CA SER A 309 -15.21 -2.84 6.59
C SER A 309 -15.15 -4.19 5.87
N ALA A 310 -14.52 -5.20 6.51
CA ALA A 310 -14.47 -6.55 5.95
C ALA A 310 -15.88 -7.16 5.87
N GLY A 311 -16.70 -6.98 6.91
CA GLY A 311 -18.08 -7.46 6.96
C GLY A 311 -18.95 -6.83 5.88
N ALA A 312 -18.86 -5.52 5.66
CA ALA A 312 -19.60 -4.83 4.59
C ALA A 312 -19.27 -5.42 3.21
N ILE A 313 -18.00 -5.73 2.95
CA ILE A 313 -17.58 -6.38 1.70
C ILE A 313 -18.17 -7.79 1.60
N PHE A 314 -17.95 -8.65 2.59
CA PHE A 314 -18.42 -10.05 2.51
C PHE A 314 -19.94 -10.14 2.47
N ILE A 315 -20.64 -9.40 3.32
CA ILE A 315 -22.11 -9.37 3.35
C ILE A 315 -22.65 -8.79 2.04
N GLY A 316 -22.07 -7.70 1.54
CA GLY A 316 -22.47 -7.10 0.27
C GLY A 316 -22.25 -8.03 -0.92
N LEU A 317 -21.16 -8.82 -0.94
CA LEU A 317 -20.94 -9.84 -1.96
C LEU A 317 -21.91 -11.00 -1.87
N LEU A 318 -22.24 -11.45 -0.65
CA LEU A 318 -23.29 -12.45 -0.44
C LEU A 318 -24.64 -11.92 -0.94
N ALA A 319 -24.95 -10.64 -0.66
CA ALA A 319 -26.15 -9.99 -1.16
C ALA A 319 -26.16 -9.93 -2.70
N LEU A 320 -25.05 -9.55 -3.34
CA LEU A 320 -24.93 -9.58 -4.81
C LEU A 320 -25.09 -10.99 -5.39
N GLY A 321 -24.48 -11.99 -4.75
CA GLY A 321 -24.64 -13.39 -5.14
C GLY A 321 -26.09 -13.84 -5.09
N LEU A 322 -26.79 -13.48 -4.00
CA LEU A 322 -28.22 -13.75 -3.82
C LEU A 322 -29.07 -13.02 -4.88
N TRP A 323 -28.77 -11.75 -5.14
CA TRP A 323 -29.43 -10.96 -6.18
C TRP A 323 -29.24 -11.53 -7.59
N SER A 324 -28.10 -12.19 -7.87
CA SER A 324 -27.85 -12.78 -9.20
C SER A 324 -28.82 -13.92 -9.55
N VAL A 325 -29.37 -14.59 -8.54
CA VAL A 325 -30.31 -15.73 -8.67
C VAL A 325 -31.71 -15.41 -8.14
N ALA A 326 -31.94 -14.18 -7.68
CA ALA A 326 -33.23 -13.76 -7.14
C ALA A 326 -34.26 -13.56 -8.27
N GLY A 327 -35.45 -14.12 -8.08
CA GLY A 327 -36.63 -13.83 -8.88
C GLY A 327 -37.36 -12.58 -8.38
N LEU A 328 -38.68 -12.68 -8.16
CA LEU A 328 -39.43 -11.58 -7.57
C LEU A 328 -39.01 -11.40 -6.10
N TRP A 329 -38.48 -10.22 -5.77
CA TRP A 329 -38.04 -9.89 -4.42
C TRP A 329 -38.64 -8.56 -3.95
N GLN A 330 -39.82 -8.65 -3.33
CA GLN A 330 -40.54 -7.49 -2.79
C GLN A 330 -39.95 -7.07 -1.45
N TYR A 331 -40.05 -5.79 -1.11
CA TYR A 331 -39.73 -5.28 0.23
C TYR A 331 -40.97 -5.48 1.13
N PRO A 332 -40.85 -5.84 2.42
CA PRO A 332 -39.63 -5.92 3.23
C PRO A 332 -38.93 -7.30 3.28
N ASP A 333 -39.37 -8.30 2.51
CA ASP A 333 -38.88 -9.69 2.63
C ASP A 333 -37.35 -9.81 2.63
N LEU A 334 -36.80 -10.58 3.58
CA LEU A 334 -35.36 -10.83 3.72
C LEU A 334 -34.79 -11.70 2.60
N LEU A 335 -35.57 -12.65 2.12
CA LEU A 335 -35.18 -13.59 1.07
C LEU A 335 -36.12 -13.45 -0.13
N PRO A 336 -35.64 -13.68 -1.36
CA PRO A 336 -36.49 -13.65 -2.52
C PRO A 336 -37.54 -14.78 -2.46
N ALA A 337 -38.75 -14.50 -2.93
CA ALA A 337 -39.84 -15.48 -2.92
C ALA A 337 -39.59 -16.69 -3.82
N ARG A 338 -38.73 -16.53 -4.83
CA ARG A 338 -38.30 -17.60 -5.74
C ARG A 338 -36.87 -17.37 -6.19
N PHE A 339 -36.13 -18.46 -6.36
CA PHE A 339 -34.81 -18.47 -7.01
C PHE A 339 -34.97 -18.89 -8.46
N ASP A 340 -34.35 -18.16 -9.39
CA ASP A 340 -34.47 -18.42 -10.82
C ASP A 340 -33.13 -18.16 -11.55
N LEU A 341 -32.75 -19.08 -12.44
CA LEU A 341 -31.54 -18.98 -13.27
C LEU A 341 -31.78 -18.27 -14.61
N ARG A 342 -33.00 -17.81 -14.89
CA ARG A 342 -33.33 -17.08 -16.14
C ARG A 342 -32.40 -15.89 -16.42
N ASN A 343 -31.99 -15.15 -15.39
CA ASN A 343 -31.06 -14.02 -15.54
C ASN A 343 -29.72 -14.49 -16.10
N TRP A 344 -29.16 -15.58 -15.54
CA TRP A 344 -27.94 -16.19 -16.03
C TRP A 344 -28.10 -16.73 -17.45
N MET A 345 -29.19 -17.43 -17.76
CA MET A 345 -29.45 -17.94 -19.11
C MET A 345 -29.55 -16.82 -20.17
N ARG A 346 -30.11 -15.66 -19.79
CA ARG A 346 -30.22 -14.49 -20.68
C ARG A 346 -28.88 -13.78 -20.90
N VAL A 347 -28.06 -13.69 -19.86
CA VAL A 347 -26.82 -12.90 -19.88
C VAL A 347 -25.62 -13.71 -20.36
N MET A 348 -25.58 -15.04 -20.14
CA MET A 348 -24.45 -15.90 -20.48
C MET A 348 -23.97 -15.77 -21.94
N PRO A 349 -24.84 -15.79 -22.98
CA PRO A 349 -24.39 -15.68 -24.36
C PRO A 349 -23.65 -14.38 -24.64
N ASN A 350 -24.07 -13.28 -24.01
CA ASN A 350 -23.46 -11.95 -24.18
C ASN A 350 -22.17 -11.78 -23.36
N LEU A 351 -21.87 -12.70 -22.44
CA LEU A 351 -20.66 -12.65 -21.61
C LEU A 351 -19.48 -13.38 -22.23
N VAL A 352 -19.71 -14.36 -23.11
CA VAL A 352 -18.63 -15.22 -23.63
C VAL A 352 -17.58 -14.40 -24.37
N GLU A 353 -17.98 -13.55 -25.32
CA GLU A 353 -17.05 -12.77 -26.14
C GLU A 353 -16.25 -11.71 -25.34
N PRO A 354 -16.85 -10.91 -24.44
CA PRO A 354 -16.10 -10.07 -23.52
C PRO A 354 -15.16 -10.86 -22.62
N LEU A 355 -15.58 -12.03 -22.12
CA LEU A 355 -14.76 -12.87 -21.25
C LEU A 355 -13.54 -13.42 -21.99
N THR A 356 -13.71 -13.92 -23.23
CA THR A 356 -12.58 -14.43 -24.02
C THR A 356 -11.61 -13.32 -24.38
N THR A 357 -12.11 -12.15 -24.76
CA THR A 357 -11.28 -10.99 -25.10
C THR A 357 -10.48 -10.50 -23.89
N THR A 358 -11.14 -10.36 -22.74
CA THR A 358 -10.49 -9.91 -21.50
C THR A 358 -9.47 -10.91 -20.99
N LEU A 359 -9.75 -12.22 -21.03
CA LEU A 359 -8.79 -13.27 -20.68
C LEU A 359 -7.57 -13.27 -21.62
N PHE A 360 -7.80 -13.13 -22.93
CA PHE A 360 -6.72 -13.06 -23.91
C PHE A 360 -5.82 -11.83 -23.67
N VAL A 361 -6.44 -10.65 -23.52
CA VAL A 361 -5.71 -9.40 -23.23
C VAL A 361 -4.94 -9.50 -21.91
N ALA A 362 -5.55 -10.04 -20.86
CA ALA A 362 -4.90 -10.25 -19.57
C ALA A 362 -3.69 -11.20 -19.69
N PHE A 363 -3.84 -12.31 -20.42
CA PHE A 363 -2.75 -13.26 -20.63
C PHE A 363 -1.58 -12.63 -21.39
N VAL A 364 -1.86 -12.00 -22.54
CA VAL A 364 -0.82 -11.40 -23.39
C VAL A 364 -0.12 -10.24 -22.69
N SER A 365 -0.88 -9.32 -22.09
CA SER A 365 -0.29 -8.17 -21.38
C SER A 365 0.55 -8.61 -20.17
N THR A 366 0.10 -9.62 -19.41
CA THR A 366 0.86 -10.17 -18.29
C THR A 366 2.14 -10.85 -18.76
N LEU A 367 2.08 -11.64 -19.83
CA LEU A 367 3.25 -12.33 -20.39
C LEU A 367 4.33 -11.33 -20.81
N ILE A 368 3.95 -10.26 -21.52
CA ILE A 368 4.86 -9.19 -21.95
C ILE A 368 5.41 -8.44 -20.73
N ALA A 369 4.56 -8.07 -19.76
CA ALA A 369 4.99 -7.37 -18.55
C ALA A 369 5.99 -8.19 -17.72
N VAL A 370 5.77 -9.51 -17.58
CA VAL A 370 6.69 -10.43 -16.90
C VAL A 370 8.01 -10.53 -17.66
N ALA A 371 7.99 -10.66 -18.99
CA ALA A 371 9.20 -10.70 -19.79
C ALA A 371 10.04 -9.41 -19.62
N ILE A 372 9.40 -8.24 -19.68
CA ILE A 372 10.07 -6.94 -19.44
C ILE A 372 10.62 -6.87 -18.01
N ALA A 373 9.85 -7.29 -17.00
CA ALA A 373 10.29 -7.29 -15.61
C ALA A 373 11.51 -8.19 -15.39
N ILE A 374 11.53 -9.40 -15.99
CA ILE A 374 12.68 -10.31 -15.95
C ILE A 374 13.89 -9.67 -16.63
N LEU A 375 13.74 -9.06 -17.81
CA LEU A 375 14.85 -8.40 -18.51
C LEU A 375 15.44 -7.24 -17.71
N CYS A 376 14.58 -6.41 -17.09
CA CYS A 376 15.00 -5.35 -16.17
C CYS A 376 15.79 -5.93 -14.99
N PHE A 377 15.29 -7.02 -14.43
CA PHE A 377 15.90 -7.67 -13.28
C PHE A 377 17.30 -8.24 -13.61
N VAL A 378 17.43 -8.99 -14.71
CA VAL A 378 18.72 -9.54 -15.16
C VAL A 378 19.75 -8.43 -15.34
N ARG A 379 19.35 -7.29 -15.91
CA ARG A 379 20.27 -6.15 -16.08
C ARG A 379 20.67 -5.49 -14.76
N GLU A 380 19.77 -5.41 -13.78
CA GLU A 380 20.14 -4.91 -12.46
C GLU A 380 21.13 -5.83 -11.74
N ASP A 381 21.01 -7.15 -11.94
CA ASP A 381 21.95 -8.13 -11.39
C ASP A 381 23.33 -8.01 -12.05
N GLU A 382 23.38 -7.89 -13.39
CA GLU A 382 24.62 -7.69 -14.14
C GLU A 382 25.35 -6.39 -13.77
N THR A 383 24.61 -5.29 -13.55
CA THR A 383 25.20 -3.96 -13.35
C THR A 383 25.42 -3.60 -11.87
N GLY A 384 24.81 -4.35 -10.94
CA GLY A 384 24.85 -4.07 -9.50
C GLY A 384 24.24 -2.72 -9.09
N ARG A 385 23.66 -1.96 -10.02
CA ARG A 385 23.09 -0.63 -9.79
C ARG A 385 21.57 -0.72 -9.77
N PRO A 386 20.92 -0.47 -8.62
CA PRO A 386 19.47 -0.38 -8.59
C PRO A 386 19.02 0.82 -9.44
N ALA A 387 18.00 0.64 -10.26
CA ALA A 387 17.44 1.67 -11.12
C ALA A 387 16.63 2.71 -10.29
N ARG A 388 17.32 3.49 -9.44
CA ARG A 388 16.71 4.45 -8.51
C ARG A 388 15.90 5.56 -9.22
N GLY A 389 16.35 6.01 -10.40
CA GLY A 389 15.61 6.97 -11.22
C GLY A 389 14.35 6.37 -11.86
N THR A 390 14.40 5.08 -12.21
CA THR A 390 13.28 4.34 -12.82
C THR A 390 12.14 4.13 -11.83
N LEU A 391 12.42 4.04 -10.53
CA LEU A 391 11.39 3.94 -9.48
C LEU A 391 10.43 5.14 -9.50
N ALA A 392 10.94 6.38 -9.59
CA ALA A 392 10.07 7.57 -9.66
C ALA A 392 9.21 7.57 -10.92
N LEU A 393 9.80 7.17 -12.05
CA LEU A 393 9.13 7.01 -13.33
C LEU A 393 8.03 5.93 -13.31
N LEU A 394 8.25 4.88 -12.51
CA LEU A 394 7.30 3.78 -12.35
C LEU A 394 6.00 4.24 -11.69
N TYR A 395 6.08 5.13 -10.69
CA TYR A 395 4.90 5.65 -9.98
C TYR A 395 4.24 6.82 -10.70
N LEU A 396 4.86 7.40 -11.73
CA LEU A 396 4.31 8.55 -12.45
C LEU A 396 2.92 8.27 -13.06
N PRO A 397 2.69 7.16 -13.79
CA PRO A 397 1.35 6.85 -14.31
C PRO A 397 0.30 6.60 -13.22
N LEU A 398 0.73 6.22 -12.01
CA LEU A 398 -0.16 5.96 -10.88
C LEU A 398 -0.57 7.24 -10.15
N LEU A 399 0.27 8.29 -10.21
CA LEU A 399 0.00 9.59 -9.60
C LEU A 399 -0.77 10.53 -10.53
N VAL A 400 -0.61 10.36 -11.85
CA VAL A 400 -1.39 11.11 -12.85
C VAL A 400 -2.84 10.58 -12.84
N PRO A 401 -3.85 11.43 -12.57
CA PRO A 401 -5.25 11.10 -12.70
C PRO A 401 -5.55 10.40 -14.03
N GLN A 402 -6.17 9.22 -13.95
CA GLN A 402 -6.44 8.39 -15.13
C GLN A 402 -7.25 9.15 -16.18
N VAL A 403 -8.26 9.91 -15.75
CA VAL A 403 -9.13 10.71 -16.65
C VAL A 403 -8.33 11.75 -17.46
N ALA A 404 -7.25 12.30 -16.90
CA ALA A 404 -6.43 13.28 -17.60
C ALA A 404 -5.43 12.67 -18.60
N PHE A 405 -5.03 11.42 -18.38
CA PHE A 405 -4.11 10.71 -19.26
C PHE A 405 -4.84 9.92 -20.36
N LEU A 406 -5.93 9.23 -20.03
CA LEU A 406 -6.66 8.35 -20.95
C LEU A 406 -7.27 9.12 -22.12
N PHE A 407 -7.72 10.35 -21.91
CA PHE A 407 -8.25 11.20 -22.98
C PHE A 407 -7.24 11.42 -24.10
N GLY A 408 -6.06 11.93 -23.78
CA GLY A 408 -5.05 12.19 -24.81
C GLY A 408 -4.56 10.90 -25.48
N LEU A 409 -4.60 9.76 -24.77
CA LEU A 409 -4.31 8.47 -25.37
C LEU A 409 -5.40 8.03 -26.38
N GLN A 410 -6.68 8.23 -26.05
CA GLN A 410 -7.78 7.98 -26.98
C GLN A 410 -7.66 8.85 -28.23
N LEU A 411 -7.33 10.14 -28.06
CA LEU A 411 -7.11 11.04 -29.18
C LEU A 411 -5.95 10.55 -30.07
N LEU A 412 -4.86 10.05 -29.48
CA LEU A 412 -3.76 9.45 -30.23
C LEU A 412 -4.21 8.25 -31.06
N PHE A 413 -5.05 7.37 -30.51
CA PHE A 413 -5.56 6.22 -31.26
C PHE A 413 -6.47 6.64 -32.42
N ILE A 414 -7.28 7.67 -32.23
CA ILE A 414 -8.10 8.25 -33.31
C ILE A 414 -7.19 8.85 -34.40
N LEU A 415 -6.16 9.61 -34.01
CA LEU A 415 -5.24 10.23 -34.97
C LEU A 415 -4.36 9.22 -35.74
N THR A 416 -4.13 8.05 -35.16
CA THR A 416 -3.32 6.98 -35.77
C THR A 416 -4.15 5.92 -36.49
N ASP A 417 -5.50 6.05 -36.48
CA ASP A 417 -6.45 5.08 -37.05
C ASP A 417 -6.30 3.66 -36.46
N VAL A 418 -5.90 3.58 -35.19
CA VAL A 418 -5.72 2.32 -34.43
C VAL A 418 -6.87 2.09 -33.44
N GLU A 419 -7.96 2.85 -33.59
CA GLU A 419 -9.14 2.74 -32.73
C GLU A 419 -9.77 1.35 -32.79
N ALA A 420 -10.31 0.89 -31.66
CA ALA A 420 -10.96 -0.41 -31.52
C ALA A 420 -10.12 -1.65 -31.92
N THR A 421 -8.79 -1.55 -31.99
CA THR A 421 -7.92 -2.70 -32.28
C THR A 421 -7.52 -3.47 -31.01
N LEU A 422 -7.37 -4.80 -31.13
CA LEU A 422 -6.87 -5.67 -30.06
C LEU A 422 -5.47 -5.24 -29.58
N ALA A 423 -4.62 -4.73 -30.48
CA ALA A 423 -3.27 -4.28 -30.15
C ALA A 423 -3.27 -3.03 -29.25
N ALA A 424 -4.12 -2.03 -29.56
CA ALA A 424 -4.31 -0.87 -28.69
C ALA A 424 -4.85 -1.27 -27.31
N LEU A 425 -5.77 -2.24 -27.27
CA LEU A 425 -6.29 -2.79 -26.02
C LEU A 425 -5.21 -3.50 -25.20
N VAL A 426 -4.37 -4.33 -25.81
CA VAL A 426 -3.23 -4.95 -25.11
C VAL A 426 -2.25 -3.87 -24.62
N PHE A 427 -1.96 -2.86 -25.43
CA PHE A 427 -1.04 -1.78 -25.08
C PHE A 427 -1.52 -0.96 -23.87
N THR A 428 -2.81 -0.58 -23.84
CA THR A 428 -3.41 0.16 -22.72
C THR A 428 -3.32 -0.62 -21.40
N HIS A 429 -3.56 -1.93 -21.43
CA HIS A 429 -3.44 -2.80 -20.26
C HIS A 429 -1.99 -3.14 -19.87
N LEU A 430 -1.04 -3.02 -20.79
CA LEU A 430 0.37 -3.32 -20.56
C LEU A 430 1.05 -2.28 -19.64
N VAL A 431 0.68 -1.00 -19.75
CA VAL A 431 1.23 0.12 -18.96
C VAL A 431 1.09 -0.09 -17.45
N PRO A 432 -0.12 -0.30 -16.88
CA PRO A 432 -0.28 -0.53 -15.44
C PRO A 432 0.30 -1.87 -14.98
N SER A 433 0.24 -2.90 -15.83
CA SER A 433 0.75 -4.24 -15.54
C SER A 433 2.28 -4.26 -15.40
N CYS A 434 2.98 -3.53 -16.27
CA CYS A 434 4.44 -3.39 -16.22
C CYS A 434 4.89 -2.64 -14.96
N CYS A 435 4.18 -1.58 -14.56
CA CYS A 435 4.46 -0.84 -13.32
C CYS A 435 4.36 -1.75 -12.09
N SER A 436 3.27 -2.50 -11.96
CA SER A 436 3.05 -3.40 -10.82
C SER A 436 4.09 -4.52 -10.74
N SER A 437 4.41 -5.13 -11.88
CA SER A 437 5.33 -6.27 -11.99
C SER A 437 6.78 -5.89 -11.74
N ALA A 438 7.20 -4.68 -12.14
CA ALA A 438 8.56 -4.20 -11.91
C ALA A 438 8.80 -3.73 -10.45
N ALA A 439 7.77 -3.25 -9.75
CA ALA A 439 7.88 -2.72 -8.39
C ALA A 439 8.10 -3.79 -7.30
N GLN A 440 7.55 -5.00 -7.48
CA GLN A 440 7.54 -6.05 -6.45
C GLN A 440 8.86 -6.82 -6.27
N PRO A 441 9.54 -7.29 -7.36
CA PRO A 441 10.81 -8.02 -7.25
C PRO A 441 11.92 -7.18 -6.62
N GLN A 442 11.93 -5.87 -6.91
CA GLN A 442 12.95 -4.94 -6.43
C GLN A 442 12.92 -4.80 -4.90
N LYS A 443 11.73 -4.84 -4.29
CA LYS A 443 11.54 -4.74 -2.82
C LYS A 443 11.72 -6.07 -2.09
N SER A 444 11.47 -7.20 -2.73
CA SER A 444 11.69 -8.53 -2.13
C SER A 444 13.18 -8.90 -2.12
N LEU A 445 13.95 -8.59 -3.16
CA LEU A 445 15.37 -8.94 -3.24
C LEU A 445 16.34 -7.93 -2.61
N ALA A 446 15.93 -6.68 -2.38
CA ALA A 446 16.65 -5.78 -1.47
C ALA A 446 16.85 -6.42 -0.07
N ARG A 447 15.99 -7.40 0.29
CA ARG A 447 16.09 -8.22 1.51
C ARG A 447 17.21 -9.25 1.47
N LEU A 448 17.55 -9.76 0.28
CA LEU A 448 18.55 -10.83 0.10
C LEU A 448 19.95 -10.28 -0.18
N ARG A 449 20.09 -9.07 -0.74
CA ARG A 449 21.41 -8.47 -1.04
C ARG A 449 22.33 -8.33 0.17
N PRO A 450 21.89 -7.95 1.39
CA PRO A 450 22.76 -7.95 2.57
C PRO A 450 23.14 -9.38 3.02
N ALA A 451 22.18 -10.32 2.97
CA ALA A 451 22.37 -11.70 3.42
C ALA A 451 23.32 -12.50 2.51
N VAL A 452 23.20 -12.33 1.19
CA VAL A 452 24.08 -12.98 0.21
C VAL A 452 25.48 -12.34 0.20
N ARG A 453 25.60 -11.05 0.53
CA ARG A 453 26.90 -10.37 0.63
C ARG A 453 27.64 -10.70 1.92
N SER A 454 26.93 -11.00 3.02
CA SER A 454 27.56 -11.57 4.22
C SER A 454 27.99 -13.02 4.00
N ASP A 455 27.27 -13.81 3.19
CA ASP A 455 27.63 -15.19 2.88
C ASP A 455 28.79 -15.29 1.87
N ARG A 456 28.83 -14.40 0.86
CA ARG A 456 29.94 -14.33 -0.10
C ARG A 456 31.16 -13.55 0.41
N GLY A 457 31.00 -12.74 1.45
CA GLY A 457 32.09 -12.02 2.11
C GLY A 457 32.93 -12.89 3.05
N GLY A 458 32.45 -14.09 3.41
CA GLY A 458 33.16 -15.03 4.28
C GLY A 458 34.16 -15.96 3.58
N ALA A 459 34.26 -15.94 2.24
CA ALA A 459 34.98 -16.98 1.49
C ALA A 459 36.16 -16.51 0.63
N ARG A 460 36.49 -15.20 0.58
CA ARG A 460 37.71 -14.72 -0.11
C ARG A 460 38.28 -13.47 0.55
N GLN A 461 39.11 -13.66 1.57
CA GLN A 461 40.26 -12.81 1.88
C GLN A 461 41.13 -13.54 2.91
N GLY A 462 41.98 -14.43 2.41
CA GLY A 462 43.17 -14.87 3.12
C GLY A 462 44.32 -13.89 2.81
N THR A 463 45.03 -13.52 3.88
CA THR A 463 46.41 -13.00 3.93
C THR A 463 46.69 -11.61 3.34
N GLY A 464 46.90 -10.64 4.23
CA GLY A 464 47.53 -9.34 3.97
C GLY A 464 47.42 -8.43 5.20
N ALA A 465 48.47 -8.38 6.00
CA ALA A 465 48.56 -7.70 7.29
C ALA A 465 48.33 -6.17 7.22
N ALA A 466 47.67 -5.61 8.24
CA ALA A 466 47.94 -4.26 8.76
C ALA A 466 47.37 -4.12 10.18
N LEU A 467 48.24 -3.65 11.07
CA LEU A 467 48.11 -3.54 12.52
C LEU A 467 47.44 -2.21 12.96
N LEU A 468 46.85 -2.25 14.17
CA LEU A 468 46.55 -1.13 15.13
C LEU A 468 45.20 -0.37 14.98
N PRO A 469 44.70 0.27 16.07
CA PRO A 469 44.48 -0.25 17.43
C PRO A 469 43.07 0.06 17.98
N TYR A 470 42.66 -0.65 19.04
CA TYR A 470 41.52 -0.30 19.90
C TYR A 470 41.84 0.91 20.79
N PRO A 471 40.85 1.76 21.12
CA PRO A 471 40.81 2.48 22.40
C PRO A 471 39.61 2.06 23.28
N PRO A 472 39.63 2.38 24.58
CA PRO A 472 38.97 1.61 25.63
C PRO A 472 37.55 2.07 25.96
N ALA A 473 36.85 1.21 26.71
CA ALA A 473 35.62 1.54 27.42
C ALA A 473 35.90 2.44 28.63
N HIS A 474 35.02 3.42 28.90
CA HIS A 474 34.33 3.61 30.19
C HIS A 474 33.44 4.87 30.21
N ALA A 475 32.47 4.81 31.13
CA ALA A 475 31.76 5.89 31.83
C ALA A 475 30.55 6.54 31.13
N GLY A 476 29.43 6.49 31.85
CA GLY A 476 28.14 7.03 31.45
C GLY A 476 28.08 8.56 31.52
N ALA A 477 27.20 9.11 30.69
CA ALA A 477 26.66 10.45 30.90
C ALA A 477 25.23 10.49 30.35
N ALA A 478 24.32 10.87 31.24
CA ALA A 478 22.92 11.15 30.94
C ALA A 478 22.82 12.28 29.89
N ALA A 479 22.31 11.96 28.70
CA ALA A 479 21.96 12.96 27.72
C ALA A 479 20.62 13.59 28.09
N SER A 480 20.69 14.72 28.80
CA SER A 480 19.59 15.63 29.03
C SER A 480 19.21 16.34 27.71
N CYS A 481 17.93 16.30 27.35
CA CYS A 481 17.38 17.11 26.28
C CYS A 481 17.46 18.60 26.65
N ARG A 482 18.41 19.35 26.09
CA ARG A 482 18.34 20.82 26.06
C ARG A 482 17.61 21.26 24.80
N CYS A 483 16.40 21.79 25.02
CA CYS A 483 15.68 22.61 24.07
C CYS A 483 16.44 23.94 23.93
N GLY A 484 17.08 24.17 22.79
CA GLY A 484 17.73 25.43 22.48
C GLY A 484 16.71 26.51 22.12
N HIS A 485 16.48 27.45 23.03
CA HIS A 485 15.94 28.77 22.71
C HIS A 485 17.00 29.53 21.92
N ARG A 486 16.69 29.93 20.68
CA ARG A 486 17.45 30.93 19.92
C ARG A 486 17.17 32.30 20.54
N LEU A 487 18.18 32.88 21.17
CA LEU A 487 18.26 34.31 21.42
C LEU A 487 19.35 34.89 20.52
N LEU A 488 19.00 36.00 19.87
CA LEU A 488 19.85 36.84 19.03
C LEU A 488 21.00 37.44 19.84
N GLY A 489 22.16 37.65 19.22
CA GLY A 489 23.19 38.52 19.79
C GLY A 489 24.61 38.29 19.29
N VAL A 490 24.95 38.93 18.16
CA VAL A 490 26.18 39.72 17.90
C VAL A 490 27.56 39.17 18.32
N GLY A 491 28.40 38.96 17.29
CA GLY A 491 29.76 39.51 17.22
C GLY A 491 30.94 38.71 17.78
N GLY A 492 32.03 38.65 17.01
CA GLY A 492 33.38 38.48 17.56
C GLY A 492 34.19 37.34 16.96
N ALA A 493 35.19 37.70 16.16
CA ALA A 493 36.12 36.84 15.45
C ALA A 493 37.31 36.35 16.32
N LEU A 494 38.12 35.47 15.71
CA LEU A 494 39.53 35.16 15.99
C LEU A 494 39.81 34.32 17.25
N SER A 495 40.80 33.44 17.36
CA SER A 495 41.70 32.71 16.45
C SER A 495 42.65 31.90 17.36
N ALA A 496 43.01 30.70 16.92
CA ALA A 496 44.34 30.07 17.04
C ALA A 496 44.91 29.59 18.39
N HIS A 497 45.46 28.35 18.29
CA HIS A 497 46.69 27.81 18.92
C HIS A 497 46.76 27.68 20.45
N ALA A 498 47.52 26.78 21.06
CA ALA A 498 48.24 25.53 20.75
C ALA A 498 48.93 25.12 22.07
N ALA A 499 49.35 23.85 22.17
CA ALA A 499 50.43 23.37 23.04
C ALA A 499 50.20 23.51 24.56
N ASP A 500 50.77 22.73 25.45
CA ASP A 500 51.56 21.51 25.52
C ASP A 500 51.51 21.18 27.04
N TRP A 501 51.94 19.99 27.47
CA TRP A 501 52.94 19.83 28.55
C TRP A 501 53.07 18.36 28.97
N CYS A 502 54.30 17.90 28.84
CA CYS A 502 54.86 16.67 29.39
C CYS A 502 54.91 16.69 30.93
N GLY A 503 54.99 15.50 31.53
CA GLY A 503 55.43 15.31 32.92
C GLY A 503 55.61 13.84 33.26
N ALA A 504 56.87 13.43 33.38
CA ALA A 504 57.37 12.08 33.63
C ALA A 504 57.19 11.60 35.09
N ALA A 505 57.25 10.29 35.31
CA ALA A 505 57.99 9.63 36.41
C ALA A 505 57.92 8.09 36.32
N ASP A 506 59.08 7.47 36.57
CA ASP A 506 59.43 6.05 36.61
C ASP A 506 58.68 5.21 37.68
N ASP A 507 58.51 3.90 37.47
CA ASP A 507 59.37 2.88 38.11
C ASP A 507 58.93 1.42 37.83
N ASN A 508 59.95 0.54 37.81
CA ASN A 508 59.95 -0.89 37.51
C ASN A 508 59.17 -1.78 38.51
N HIS A 509 58.54 -2.87 38.02
CA HIS A 509 58.86 -4.24 38.50
C HIS A 509 58.18 -5.39 37.71
N HIS A 510 58.88 -6.52 37.72
CA HIS A 510 58.71 -7.78 37.01
C HIS A 510 57.36 -8.52 37.17
N GLY A 511 57.01 -9.34 36.18
CA GLY A 511 56.15 -10.52 36.37
C GLY A 511 55.59 -11.09 35.08
N GLY A 512 56.15 -12.22 34.62
CA GLY A 512 55.85 -12.85 33.32
C GLY A 512 54.48 -13.53 33.19
N GLY A 513 54.16 -13.90 31.95
CA GLY A 513 52.98 -14.70 31.59
C GLY A 513 52.98 -15.05 30.11
N GLY A 514 53.58 -16.19 29.78
CA GLY A 514 53.57 -16.79 28.45
C GLY A 514 52.18 -17.30 28.01
N ALA A 515 52.01 -17.35 26.69
CA ALA A 515 50.81 -17.73 25.97
C ALA A 515 50.58 -19.25 25.90
N CYS A 516 49.32 -19.69 25.76
CA CYS A 516 48.96 -20.72 24.78
C CYS A 516 47.46 -20.78 24.46
N PHE A 517 47.18 -20.91 23.16
CA PHE A 517 45.90 -21.00 22.46
C PHE A 517 45.18 -22.35 22.67
N ARG A 518 43.83 -22.36 22.61
CA ARG A 518 43.08 -23.28 21.72
C ARG A 518 41.63 -22.87 21.49
N TRP A 519 41.23 -22.91 20.21
CA TRP A 519 39.86 -22.76 19.69
C TRP A 519 39.46 -24.09 19.06
N GLN A 520 38.24 -24.59 19.29
CA GLN A 520 37.44 -25.32 18.29
C GLN A 520 36.06 -25.74 18.85
N SER A 521 35.02 -25.37 18.10
CA SER A 521 33.61 -25.77 18.22
C SER A 521 33.36 -27.17 17.61
N PRO A 522 32.12 -27.66 17.35
CA PRO A 522 30.79 -27.39 17.94
C PRO A 522 30.03 -28.70 18.27
N ARG A 523 29.05 -28.68 19.18
CA ARG A 523 27.88 -29.60 19.14
C ARG A 523 26.74 -29.06 20.01
N ASP A 524 25.55 -29.06 19.42
CA ASP A 524 24.22 -29.26 19.99
C ASP A 524 23.88 -28.64 21.34
N ARG A 525 22.90 -27.72 21.35
CA ARG A 525 22.04 -27.50 22.52
C ARG A 525 20.57 -27.58 22.14
N HIS A 526 19.97 -28.66 22.61
CA HIS A 526 18.54 -28.81 22.84
C HIS A 526 18.00 -27.76 23.82
N LEU A 527 16.70 -27.53 23.63
CA LEU A 527 15.69 -26.95 24.51
C LEU A 527 16.01 -27.01 26.02
N CYS A 528 15.92 -25.85 26.67
CA CYS A 528 15.61 -25.77 28.10
C CYS A 528 14.09 -25.74 28.29
N LEU A 529 13.55 -26.75 28.99
CA LEU A 529 12.23 -26.70 29.62
C LEU A 529 12.43 -26.77 31.13
N HIS A 530 11.92 -25.75 31.82
CA HIS A 530 11.82 -25.68 33.27
C HIS A 530 10.74 -26.65 33.77
N ALA A 531 11.04 -27.41 34.84
CA ALA A 531 10.04 -27.98 35.73
C ALA A 531 10.59 -28.06 37.17
N ASN A 532 9.81 -27.52 38.11
CA ASN A 532 9.97 -27.60 39.56
C ASN A 532 9.68 -29.02 40.07
N GLY A 533 10.28 -29.42 41.20
CA GLY A 533 9.69 -30.45 42.07
C GLY A 533 10.67 -31.31 42.87
N LEU A 534 10.93 -30.88 44.12
CA LEU A 534 10.97 -31.65 45.38
C LEU A 534 11.52 -33.09 45.45
N ALA A 535 12.42 -33.24 46.43
CA ALA A 535 12.57 -34.33 47.41
C ALA A 535 13.38 -35.60 47.06
N GLY A 536 14.20 -36.02 48.04
CA GLY A 536 14.57 -37.41 48.28
C GLY A 536 16.05 -37.75 48.08
N GLY A 537 16.77 -37.94 49.19
CA GLY A 537 18.17 -38.40 49.18
C GLY A 537 18.33 -39.88 48.82
N GLY A 538 19.56 -40.28 48.50
CA GLY A 538 19.93 -41.68 48.30
C GLY A 538 21.25 -41.85 47.55
N LEU A 539 22.23 -42.48 48.21
CA LEU A 539 23.58 -42.77 47.74
C LEU A 539 23.66 -43.74 46.54
N CYS A 540 24.84 -43.72 45.91
CA CYS A 540 25.55 -44.83 45.22
C CYS A 540 25.20 -45.14 43.75
N ARG A 541 26.14 -44.89 42.83
CA ARG A 541 27.23 -45.79 42.37
C ARG A 541 27.53 -45.57 40.87
N CYS A 542 28.81 -45.31 40.57
CA CYS A 542 29.36 -45.30 39.22
C CYS A 542 29.45 -46.74 38.67
N HIS A 543 29.10 -46.93 37.40
CA HIS A 543 29.59 -48.07 36.62
C HIS A 543 29.91 -47.66 35.17
N HIS A 544 31.19 -47.81 34.82
CA HIS A 544 31.74 -47.80 33.47
C HIS A 544 31.52 -49.17 32.78
N ARG A 545 31.20 -49.18 31.48
CA ARG A 545 31.50 -50.22 30.44
C ARG A 545 31.06 -49.63 29.08
N THR A 546 31.91 -49.16 28.15
CA THR A 546 32.88 -49.78 27.20
C THR A 546 32.30 -50.79 26.19
N GLY A 547 32.48 -50.47 24.90
CA GLY A 547 32.62 -51.40 23.76
C GLY A 547 31.31 -51.85 23.12
N ALA A 548 30.93 -51.36 21.94
CA ALA A 548 31.38 -51.78 20.61
C ALA A 548 30.51 -52.93 20.06
N ASP A 549 29.74 -52.66 19.00
CA ASP A 549 29.76 -53.40 17.71
C ASP A 549 28.55 -53.04 16.83
N ILE A 550 28.84 -52.74 15.56
CA ILE A 550 27.92 -52.51 14.43
C ILE A 550 28.58 -53.23 13.23
N PRO A 551 27.89 -53.55 12.11
CA PRO A 551 26.85 -54.55 11.80
C PRO A 551 27.39 -55.56 10.72
N PRO A 552 26.59 -56.26 9.86
CA PRO A 552 25.90 -55.63 8.71
C PRO A 552 24.58 -56.25 8.20
N LEU A 553 23.75 -55.36 7.61
CA LEU A 553 22.95 -55.47 6.36
C LEU A 553 22.36 -56.82 5.91
N SER A 554 21.04 -56.87 5.64
CA SER A 554 20.49 -56.72 4.27
C SER A 554 19.00 -57.16 4.08
N ARG A 555 18.30 -56.37 3.23
CA ARG A 555 17.27 -56.72 2.20
C ARG A 555 15.75 -56.84 2.49
N HIS A 556 15.02 -56.31 1.48
CA HIS A 556 13.59 -56.38 1.09
C HIS A 556 12.61 -55.44 1.85
N ALA A 557 11.93 -54.42 1.31
CA ALA A 557 11.33 -54.04 0.00
C ALA A 557 9.89 -54.57 -0.26
N CYS A 558 8.97 -53.60 -0.46
CA CYS A 558 7.63 -53.65 -1.08
C CYS A 558 6.46 -54.23 -0.26
N LEU A 559 5.18 -53.83 -0.38
CA LEU A 559 4.43 -52.63 -0.84
C LEU A 559 2.93 -52.97 -0.61
N ASN A 560 2.12 -51.96 -0.31
CA ASN A 560 0.68 -51.80 -0.62
C ASN A 560 -0.43 -52.72 -0.07
N GLY A 561 -1.52 -52.06 0.34
CA GLY A 561 -2.89 -52.59 0.41
C GLY A 561 -3.91 -51.50 0.80
N ASN A 562 -4.61 -50.96 -0.21
CA ASN A 562 -5.84 -50.14 -0.14
C ASN A 562 -6.89 -50.74 0.83
N GLY A 563 -7.88 -50.05 1.38
CA GLY A 563 -8.52 -48.77 1.05
C GLY A 563 -10.04 -48.95 1.22
N ILE A 564 -10.68 -48.01 1.92
CA ILE A 564 -12.03 -47.48 1.69
C ILE A 564 -11.97 -46.00 2.06
#